data_AF-A0A661C0D2-F1
#
_entry.id   AF-A0A661C0D2-F1
#
_cell.length_a   1.000
_cell.length_b   1.000
_cell.length_c   1.000
_cell.angle_alpha   90.00
_cell.angle_beta   90.00
_cell.angle_gamma   90.00
#
_symmetry.space_group_name_H-M   'P 1'
#
loop_
_entity.id
_entity.type
_entity.pdbx_description
1 polymer ?
#
loop_
_entity_poly.entity_id
_entity_poly.type
_entity_poly.pdbx_seq_one_letter_code
_entity_poly.pdbx_strand_id
1 'polypeptide(L)' 'EFRSGIEIAYQFRNKMRAGVALFHLSNGGISSDNPGTEALVFSVCIPIMGN' A
#
# COMPACT_ATOMS: atom_id res chain seq x y z
N GLU A 1 -14.11 3.48 3.05
CA GLU A 1 -12.91 4.27 3.40
C GLU A 1 -11.99 4.33 2.19
N PHE A 2 -11.31 5.46 2.01
CA PHE A 2 -10.33 5.70 0.98
C PHE A 2 -8.94 5.52 1.56
N ARG A 3 -8.05 4.91 0.77
CA ARG A 3 -6.64 4.75 1.11
C ARG A 3 -5.81 5.66 0.22
N SER A 4 -5.27 6.70 0.83
CA SER A 4 -4.42 7.67 0.15
C SER A 4 -3.02 7.60 0.73
N GLY A 5 -2.00 7.58 -0.12
CA GLY A 5 -0.64 7.47 0.37
C GLY A 5 0.38 7.27 -0.74
N ILE A 6 1.61 7.02 -0.33
CA ILE A 6 2.76 6.83 -1.21
C ILE A 6 3.39 5.47 -0.96
N GLU A 7 3.78 4.81 -2.04
CA GLU A 7 4.54 3.57 -2.02
C GLU A 7 5.80 3.72 -2.87
N ILE A 8 6.92 3.25 -2.32
CA ILE A 8 8.16 3.08 -3.06
C ILE A 8 8.45 1.59 -3.08
N ALA A 9 8.66 1.04 -4.27
CA ALA A 9 8.98 -0.37 -4.46
C ALA A 9 10.14 -0.54 -5.41
N TYR A 10 10.92 -1.60 -5.17
CA TYR A 10 12.02 -2.03 -6.01
C TYR A 10 11.68 -3.37 -6.67
N GLN A 11 11.93 -3.49 -7.98
CA GLN A 11 11.79 -4.73 -8.72
C GLN A 11 13.16 -5.38 -8.93
N PHE A 12 13.31 -6.60 -8.43
CA PHE A 12 14.51 -7.41 -8.59
C PHE A 12 14.57 -8.06 -9.97
N ARG A 13 15.75 -8.55 -10.36
CA ARG A 13 15.98 -9.23 -11.65
C ARG A 13 15.10 -10.45 -11.88
N ASN A 14 14.72 -11.16 -10.81
CA ASN A 14 13.84 -12.32 -10.84
C ASN A 14 12.34 -11.93 -10.84
N LYS A 15 12.01 -10.67 -11.14
CA LYS A 15 10.65 -10.09 -11.17
C LYS A 15 9.94 -10.05 -9.82
N MET A 16 10.58 -10.44 -8.72
CA MET A 16 10.06 -10.15 -7.38
C MET A 16 10.05 -8.64 -7.15
N ARG A 17 9.12 -8.15 -6.32
CA ARG A 17 9.09 -6.75 -5.88
C ARG A 17 9.02 -6.68 -4.37
N ALA A 18 9.77 -5.75 -3.78
CA ALA A 18 9.64 -5.40 -2.37
C ALA A 18 9.35 -3.90 -2.25
N GLY A 19 8.44 -3.53 -1.35
CA GLY A 19 8.01 -2.15 -1.20
C GLY A 19 7.79 -1.75 0.25
N VAL A 20 7.85 -0.44 0.47
CA VAL A 20 7.46 0.21 1.71
C VAL A 20 6.51 1.33 1.39
N ALA A 21 5.52 1.53 2.26
CA ALA A 21 4.49 2.49 1.97
C ALA A 21 3.82 3.05 3.23
N LEU A 22 3.41 4.31 3.12
CA LEU A 22 2.69 5.04 4.15
C LEU A 22 1.33 5.43 3.58
N PHE A 23 0.26 5.09 4.29
CA PHE A 23 -1.09 5.42 3.87
C PHE A 23 -1.91 5.98 5.01
N HIS A 24 -2.78 6.92 4.68
CA HIS A 24 -3.85 7.40 5.54
C HIS A 24 -5.17 6.82 5.03
N LEU A 25 -5.90 6.15 5.92
CA LEU A 25 -7.25 5.67 5.69
C LEU A 25 -8.24 6.69 6.28
N SER A 26 -9.21 7.11 5.48
CA SER A 26 -10.28 7.98 5.94
C SER A 26 -11.61 7.65 5.28
N ASN A 27 -12.71 8.11 5.85
CA ASN A 27 -14.02 7.95 5.24
C ASN A 27 -14.27 8.90 4.04
N GLY A 28 -13.31 9.78 3.71
CA GLY A 28 -13.40 10.73 2.60
C GLY A 28 -14.53 11.76 2.72
N GLY A 29 -15.02 12.02 3.95
CA GLY A 29 -16.12 12.95 4.20
C GLY A 29 -17.53 12.35 4.04
N ILE A 30 -17.65 11.03 3.85
CA ILE A 30 -18.94 10.33 3.70
C ILE A 30 -19.70 10.25 5.04
N SER A 31 -19.01 10.34 6.17
CA SER A 31 -19.60 10.35 7.52
C SER A 31 -18.92 11.42 8.39
N SER A 32 -19.63 11.93 9.39
CA SER A 32 -19.14 12.93 10.34
C SER A 32 -18.05 12.39 11.27
N ASP A 33 -18.10 11.10 11.60
CA ASP A 33 -17.04 10.42 12.36
C ASP A 33 -15.99 9.88 11.41
N ASN A 34 -14.81 10.52 11.42
CA ASN A 34 -13.63 10.10 10.67
C ASN A 34 -12.44 9.98 11.63
N PRO A 35 -12.30 8.85 12.35
CA PRO A 35 -11.18 8.68 13.27
C PRO A 35 -9.82 8.79 12.56
N GLY A 36 -9.76 8.53 11.24
CA GLY A 36 -8.53 8.54 10.45
C GLY A 36 -7.55 7.46 10.94
N THR A 37 -6.80 6.81 10.05
CA THR A 37 -5.76 5.88 10.52
C THR A 37 -4.58 5.87 9.57
N GLU A 38 -3.40 6.13 10.10
CA GLU A 38 -2.14 5.98 9.39
C GLU A 38 -1.61 4.54 9.51
N ALA A 39 -1.07 4.03 8.40
CA ALA A 39 -0.46 2.71 8.34
C ALA A 39 0.90 2.75 7.65
N LEU A 40 1.90 2.10 8.26
CA LEU A 40 3.17 1.73 7.63
C LEU A 40 3.08 0.27 7.15
N VAL A 41 3.37 0.04 5.87
CA VAL A 41 3.22 -1.27 5.24
C VAL A 41 4.53 -1.69 4.58
N PHE A 42 4.91 -2.94 4.81
CA PHE A 42 5.95 -3.65 4.08
C PHE A 42 5.30 -4.65 3.13
N SER A 43 5.65 -4.61 1.85
CA SER A 43 5.07 -5.45 0.81
C SER A 43 6.14 -6.33 0.14
N VAL A 44 5.76 -7.57 -0.19
CA VAL A 44 6.54 -8.48 -1.03
C VAL A 44 5.60 -9.07 -2.07
N CYS A 45 5.97 -8.97 -3.35
CA CYS A 45 5.24 -9.55 -4.46
C CYS A 45 6.09 -10.63 -5.13
N ILE A 46 5.54 -11.85 -5.19
CA ILE A 46 6.19 -13.04 -5.74
C ILE A 46 5.42 -13.44 -7.01
N PRO A 47 6.07 -13.54 -8.19
CA PRO A 47 5.41 -13.99 -9.40
C PRO A 47 5.06 -15.47 -9.28
N ILE A 48 3.78 -15.80 -9.50
CA ILE A 48 3.25 -17.17 -9.36
C ILE A 48 3.42 -18.03 -10.63
N MET A 49 3.67 -17.41 -11.78
CA MET A 49 4.02 -18.08 -13.03
C MET A 49 5.10 -17.29 -13.76
N GLY A 50 6.21 -17.95 -14.07
CA GLY A 50 7.23 -17.45 -14.97
C GLY A 50 7.17 -18.24 -16.27
N ASN A 51 6.94 -17.56 -17.39
CA ASN A 51 7.41 -18.08 -18.68
C ASN A 51 8.93 -17.97 -18.72
#